data_AF-A0A4Y2CIX6-F1
#
_entry.id   AF-A0A4Y2CIX6-F1
#
_cell.length_a   1.000
_cell.length_b   1.000
_cell.length_c   1.000
_cell.angle_alpha   90.00
_cell.angle_beta   90.00
_cell.angle_gamma   90.00
#
_symmetry.space_group_name_H-M   'P 1'
#
loop_
_entity.id
_entity.type
_entity.pdbx_description
1 polymer ?
#
loop_
_entity_poly.entity_id
_entity_poly.type
_entity_poly.pdbx_seq_one_letter_code
_entity_poly.pdbx_strand_id
1 'polypeptide(L)'
;MMDSSRLAQRAVIQFLHAEVEHASQIYRRMKEVYGEQCLARCTIFRWCQRYEAGRVNIKDLPRPGLAHVVTNSATISAVEELIRQNRWITTRELLLNCR
;
A
#
# COMPACT_ATOMS: atom_id res chain seq x y z
N MET A 1 -25.55 -11.90 12.59
CA MET A 1 -24.16 -12.25 12.21
C MET A 1 -23.39 -10.95 12.13
N MET A 2 -22.31 -10.78 12.91
CA MET A 2 -21.50 -9.56 12.91
C MET A 2 -20.73 -9.46 11.59
N ASP A 3 -20.59 -8.27 11.01
CA ASP A 3 -19.73 -8.08 9.83
C ASP A 3 -18.27 -8.32 10.22
N SER A 4 -17.71 -9.44 9.77
CA SER A 4 -16.32 -9.84 9.99
C SER A 4 -15.38 -9.42 8.87
N SER A 5 -15.83 -8.56 7.95
CA SER A 5 -14.98 -8.00 6.90
C SER A 5 -13.75 -7.29 7.47
N ARG A 6 -12.66 -7.29 6.70
CA ARG A 6 -11.41 -6.63 7.12
C ARG A 6 -11.59 -5.13 7.38
N LEU A 7 -12.51 -4.48 6.64
CA LEU A 7 -12.79 -3.05 6.82
C LEU A 7 -13.55 -2.80 8.13
N ALA A 8 -14.56 -3.61 8.44
CA ALA A 8 -15.29 -3.51 9.71
C ALA A 8 -14.35 -3.71 10.90
N GLN A 9 -13.51 -4.75 10.86
CA GLN A 9 -12.52 -5.00 11.90
C GLN A 9 -11.52 -3.85 12.06
N ARG A 10 -11.07 -3.20 10.96
CA ARG A 10 -10.18 -2.03 11.03
C ARG A 10 -10.84 -0.79 11.61
N ALA A 11 -12.14 -0.59 11.39
CA ALA A 11 -12.90 0.48 12.00
C ALA A 11 -13.03 0.26 13.53
N VAL A 12 -13.26 -0.98 13.97
CA VAL A 12 -13.26 -1.33 15.39
C VAL A 12 -11.90 -1.09 16.03
N ILE A 13 -10.79 -1.45 15.36
CA ILE A 13 -9.44 -1.14 15.85
C ILE A 13 -9.24 0.38 16.01
N GLN A 14 -9.72 1.18 15.05
CA GLN A 14 -9.61 2.64 15.11
C GLN A 14 -10.38 3.23 16.31
N PHE A 15 -11.59 2.72 16.54
CA PHE A 15 -12.41 3.10 17.69
C PHE A 15 -11.73 2.76 19.01
N LEU A 16 -11.28 1.51 19.19
CA LEU A 16 -10.63 1.06 20.44
C LEU A 16 -9.29 1.78 20.69
N HIS A 17 -8.55 2.12 19.62
CA HIS A 17 -7.35 2.94 19.73
C HIS A 17 -7.67 4.35 20.24
N ALA A 18 -8.79 4.95 19.82
CA ALA A 18 -9.22 6.26 20.30
C ALA A 18 -9.69 6.23 21.77
N GLU A 19 -10.16 5.09 22.27
CA GLU A 19 -10.43 4.86 23.70
C GLU A 19 -9.15 4.69 24.55
N VAL A 20 -7.95 4.86 23.96
CA VAL A 20 -6.63 4.80 24.61
C VAL A 20 -6.21 3.40 25.07
N GLU A 21 -6.71 2.35 24.40
CA GLU A 21 -6.28 0.99 24.70
C GLU A 21 -4.93 0.65 24.06
N HIS A 22 -4.02 0.04 24.84
CA HIS A 22 -2.80 -0.54 24.28
C HIS A 22 -3.12 -1.67 23.27
N ALA A 23 -2.30 -1.80 22.23
CA ALA A 23 -2.52 -2.77 21.14
C ALA A 23 -2.72 -4.24 21.60
N SER A 24 -2.13 -4.62 22.75
CA SER A 24 -2.35 -5.95 23.36
C SER A 24 -3.77 -6.15 23.89
N GLN A 25 -4.37 -5.10 24.46
CA GLN A 25 -5.74 -5.11 24.96
C GLN A 25 -6.75 -5.10 23.80
N ILE A 26 -6.47 -4.32 22.77
CA ILE A 26 -7.23 -4.33 21.52
C ILE A 26 -7.25 -5.74 20.92
N TYR A 27 -6.11 -6.43 20.85
CA TYR A 27 -6.05 -7.81 20.33
C TYR A 27 -6.95 -8.77 21.12
N ARG A 28 -6.92 -8.69 22.46
CA ARG A 28 -7.75 -9.55 23.32
C ARG A 28 -9.23 -9.33 23.08
N ARG A 29 -9.69 -8.07 23.08
CA ARG A 29 -11.09 -7.73 22.77
C ARG A 29 -11.50 -8.16 21.37
N MET A 30 -10.64 -7.92 20.38
CA MET A 30 -10.87 -8.36 19.00
C MET A 30 -11.02 -9.89 18.90
N LYS A 31 -10.20 -10.66 19.62
CA LYS A 31 -10.27 -12.12 19.63
C LYS A 31 -11.52 -12.65 20.34
N GLU A 32 -11.97 -11.98 21.40
CA GLU A 32 -13.23 -12.30 22.09
C GLU A 32 -14.46 -12.09 21.18
N VAL A 33 -14.48 -11.02 20.38
CA VAL A 33 -15.63 -10.68 19.51
C VAL A 33 -15.62 -11.48 18.21
N TYR A 34 -14.48 -11.55 17.52
CA TYR A 34 -14.38 -12.14 16.18
C TYR A 34 -13.92 -13.60 16.17
N GLY A 35 -13.42 -14.13 17.30
CA GLY A 35 -12.99 -15.52 17.42
C GLY A 35 -11.97 -15.92 16.35
N GLU A 36 -12.28 -16.95 15.57
CA GLU A 36 -11.43 -17.44 14.47
C GLU A 36 -11.38 -16.50 13.26
N GLN A 37 -12.35 -15.60 13.12
CA GLN A 37 -12.37 -14.60 12.05
C GLN A 37 -11.56 -13.35 12.40
N CYS A 38 -11.00 -13.28 13.59
CA CYS A 38 -10.20 -12.15 14.07
C CYS A 38 -8.95 -11.95 13.21
N LEU A 39 -8.64 -10.70 12.87
CA LEU A 39 -7.39 -10.34 12.22
C LEU A 39 -6.19 -10.83 13.06
N ALA A 40 -5.14 -11.29 12.37
CA ALA A 40 -3.91 -11.71 13.01
C ALA A 40 -3.33 -10.60 13.91
N ARG A 41 -2.73 -10.98 15.04
CA ARG A 41 -2.14 -10.05 16.02
C ARG A 41 -1.20 -9.04 15.37
N CYS A 42 -0.33 -9.49 14.46
CA CYS A 42 0.59 -8.62 13.74
C CYS A 42 -0.09 -7.59 12.83
N THR A 43 -1.28 -7.90 12.29
CA THR A 43 -2.08 -6.97 11.49
C THR A 43 -2.72 -5.92 12.38
N ILE A 44 -3.29 -6.31 13.52
CA ILE A 44 -3.89 -5.39 14.49
C ILE A 44 -2.85 -4.37 14.99
N PHE A 45 -1.67 -4.86 15.40
CA PHE A 45 -0.58 -3.99 15.87
C PHE A 45 -0.12 -3.00 14.81
N ARG A 46 -0.02 -3.45 13.54
CA ARG A 46 0.34 -2.58 12.42
C ARG A 46 -0.70 -1.49 12.15
N TRP A 47 -1.99 -1.78 12.35
CA TRP A 47 -3.05 -0.79 12.24
C TRP A 47 -3.04 0.20 13.41
N CYS A 48 -2.78 -0.27 14.63
CA CYS A 48 -2.59 0.61 15.80
C CYS A 48 -1.47 1.63 15.52
N GLN A 49 -0.29 1.17 15.10
CA GLN A 49 0.84 2.06 14.75
C GLN A 49 0.49 3.08 13.65
N ARG A 50 -0.32 2.68 12.66
CA ARG A 50 -0.78 3.60 11.62
C ARG A 50 -1.70 4.69 12.19
N TYR A 51 -2.58 4.33 13.12
CA TYR A 51 -3.48 5.27 13.78
C TYR A 51 -2.74 6.18 14.77
N GLU A 52 -1.73 5.67 15.48
CA GLU A 52 -0.78 6.50 16.26
C GLU A 52 -0.07 7.52 15.36
N ALA A 53 0.32 7.12 14.15
CA ALA A 53 0.90 8.02 13.14
C ALA A 53 -0.11 8.99 12.49
N GLY A 54 -1.33 9.11 13.03
CA GLY A 54 -2.34 10.08 12.57
C GLY A 54 -3.16 9.63 11.35
N ARG A 55 -3.07 8.37 10.93
CA ARG A 55 -3.89 7.86 9.82
C ARG A 55 -5.37 7.84 10.22
N VAL A 56 -6.25 8.38 9.37
CA VAL A 56 -7.71 8.35 9.60
C VAL A 56 -8.42 7.33 8.69
N ASN A 57 -7.83 6.99 7.55
CA ASN A 57 -8.46 6.13 6.54
C ASN A 57 -8.31 4.63 6.87
N ILE A 58 -9.46 3.94 6.98
CA ILE A 58 -9.59 2.49 7.22
C ILE A 58 -9.26 1.62 5.98
N LYS A 59 -9.37 2.19 4.78
CA LYS A 59 -9.02 1.51 3.53
C LYS A 59 -7.51 1.47 3.38
N ASP A 60 -7.03 0.47 2.64
CA ASP A 60 -5.63 0.46 2.23
C ASP A 60 -5.35 1.68 1.35
N LEU A 61 -4.17 2.27 1.52
CA LEU A 61 -3.72 3.32 0.62
C LEU A 61 -3.37 2.66 -0.71
N PRO A 62 -3.42 3.40 -1.82
CA PRO A 62 -2.81 2.95 -3.06
C PRO A 62 -1.41 2.45 -2.74
N ARG A 63 -1.11 1.22 -3.17
CA ARG A 63 0.25 0.70 -3.03
C ARG A 63 1.14 1.69 -3.77
N PRO A 64 2.24 2.17 -3.17
CA PRO A 64 3.25 2.90 -3.93
C PRO A 64 3.61 2.01 -5.12
N GLY A 65 3.21 2.44 -6.32
CA GLY A 65 3.69 1.82 -7.53
C GLY A 65 5.19 2.09 -7.67
N LEU A 66 5.83 1.39 -8.60
CA LEU A 66 6.91 2.06 -9.31
C LEU A 66 6.27 3.35 -9.83
N ALA A 67 6.79 4.52 -9.45
CA ALA A 67 6.33 5.77 -10.05
C ALA A 67 6.25 5.50 -11.55
N HIS A 68 5.12 5.82 -12.18
CA HIS A 68 5.06 5.85 -13.62
C HIS A 68 6.14 6.87 -13.97
N VAL A 69 7.38 6.41 -14.21
CA VAL A 69 8.45 7.21 -14.78
C VAL A 69 7.77 7.78 -15.99
N VAL A 70 7.49 9.08 -15.93
CA VAL A 70 6.59 9.75 -16.86
C VAL A 70 7.12 9.37 -18.22
N THR A 71 6.37 8.50 -18.88
CA THR A 71 6.76 7.97 -20.18
C THR A 71 6.35 9.10 -21.11
N ASN A 72 7.14 10.18 -21.10
CA ASN A 72 6.92 11.33 -21.95
C ASN A 72 6.85 10.79 -23.37
N SER A 73 5.77 11.09 -24.09
CA SER A 73 5.62 10.67 -25.49
C SER A 73 6.84 11.06 -26.32
N ALA A 74 7.46 12.21 -26.00
CA ALA A 74 8.72 12.66 -26.58
C ALA A 74 9.88 11.66 -26.38
N THR A 75 10.04 11.10 -25.18
CA THR A 75 11.10 10.11 -24.90
C THR A 75 10.81 8.77 -25.59
N ILE A 76 9.54 8.37 -25.70
CA ILE A 76 9.14 7.17 -26.46
C ILE A 76 9.46 7.35 -27.95
N SER A 77 9.06 8.47 -28.54
CA SER A 77 9.32 8.75 -29.96
C SER A 77 10.81 8.83 -30.27
N ALA A 78 11.62 9.45 -29.39
CA ALA A 78 13.07 9.50 -29.57
C ALA A 78 13.70 8.09 -29.56
N VAL A 79 13.26 7.21 -28.67
CA VAL A 79 13.71 5.81 -28.63
C VAL A 79 13.27 5.05 -29.89
N GLU A 80 12.02 5.23 -30.33
CA GLU A 80 11.50 4.59 -31.55
C GLU A 80 12.26 5.01 -32.82
N GLU A 81 12.62 6.29 -32.93
CA GLU A 81 13.42 6.79 -34.04
C GLU A 81 14.84 6.22 -34.04
N LEU A 82 15.49 6.13 -32.88
CA LEU A 82 16.83 5.54 -32.76
C LEU A 82 16.84 4.05 -33.13
N ILE A 83 15.82 3.29 -32.74
CA ILE A 83 15.66 1.88 -33.13
C ILE A 83 15.40 1.75 -34.64
N ARG A 84 14.66 2.68 -35.24
CA ARG A 84 14.39 2.71 -36.69
C ARG A 84 15.66 2.99 -37.49
N GLN A 85 16.52 3.87 -36.98
CA GLN A 85 17.79 4.24 -37.61
C GLN A 85 18.86 3.15 -37.44
N ASN A 86 18.94 2.52 -36.26
CA ASN A 86 19.89 1.45 -35.99
C ASN A 86 19.23 0.30 -35.24
N ARG A 87 18.91 -0.78 -35.97
CA ARG A 87 18.29 -1.99 -35.41
C ARG A 87 19.19 -2.79 -34.46
N TRP A 88 20.49 -2.52 -34.41
CA TRP A 88 21.43 -3.17 -33.49
C TRP A 88 21.87 -2.24 -32.35
N ILE A 89 21.09 -1.21 -32.06
CA ILE A 89 21.37 -0.31 -30.93
C ILE A 89 21.23 -1.05 -29.60
N THR A 90 22.19 -0.83 -28.70
CA THR A 90 22.19 -1.45 -27.37
C THR A 90 21.47 -0.58 -26.35
N THR A 91 20.95 -1.18 -25.28
CA THR A 91 20.25 -0.46 -24.20
C THR A 91 21.12 0.63 -23.57
N ARG A 92 22.45 0.45 -23.53
CA ARG A 92 23.39 1.45 -23.01
C ARG A 92 23.47 2.68 -23.92
N GLU A 93 23.45 2.49 -25.23
CA GLU A 93 23.46 3.59 -26.20
C GLU A 93 22.14 4.34 -26.20
N LEU A 94 20.99 3.65 -26.06
CA LEU A 94 19.70 4.30 -25.90
C LEU A 94 19.67 5.21 -24.65
N LEU A 95 20.20 4.74 -23.52
CA LEU A 95 20.27 5.52 -22.29
C LEU A 95 21.19 6.76 -22.39
N LEU A 96 22.21 6.72 -23.24
CA LEU A 96 23.10 7.86 -23.47
C LEU A 96 22.50 8.90 -24.42
N ASN A 97 21.67 8.45 -25.37
CA ASN A 97 21.12 9.31 -26.42
C ASN A 97 19.73 9.89 -26.08
N CYS A 98 18.98 9.30 -25.14
CA CYS A 98 17.61 9.72 -24.78
C CYS A 98 17.51 10.52 -23.47
N ARG A 99 18.52 11.33 -23.13
CA ARG A 99 18.57 12.10 -21.87
C ARG A 99 17.88 13.45 -21.95
#